data_AF-A0A935G1Q2-F1
#
_entry.id   AF-A0A935G1Q2-F1
#
_cell.length_a   1.000
_cell.length_b   1.000
_cell.length_c   1.000
_cell.angle_alpha   90.00
_cell.angle_beta   90.00
_cell.angle_gamma   90.00
#
_symmetry.space_group_name_H-M   'P 1'
#
loop_
_entity.id
_entity.type
_entity.pdbx_description
1 polymer ?
#
loop_
_entity_poly.entity_id
_entity_poly.type
_entity_poly.pdbx_seq_one_letter_code
_entity_poly.pdbx_strand_id
1 'polypeptide(L)'
;MNISPLDIATVREELAQQLARENKPSLYSSIDAHPTLNNAEIRDLVARVMQQAGSGHELSSEQLYAVRTLANATERECYDRSLHASLFAPKITVTTGVDSSTTDGSSLFSLGKMALIVLLASLGVYGYSAHKRSQAEAALRQAELRNQTHIIELEEQRVALERDRADAAAKAIQDAADERQRQDIARVLQQDVARIRHNEAEQRREDLRKAQEEKSKAFEAQRRERELEAAAKRDVASAERELCRQGRINNNFGEVKRWCK
;
A
#
# COMPACT_ATOMS: atom_id res chain seq x y z
N MET A 1 -4.89 -8.30 41.41
CA MET A 1 -5.54 -6.98 41.39
C MET A 1 -5.50 -6.48 39.96
N ASN A 2 -6.65 -6.46 39.28
CA ASN A 2 -6.78 -5.86 37.95
C ASN A 2 -6.70 -4.35 38.11
N ILE A 3 -5.55 -3.78 37.76
CA ILE A 3 -5.39 -2.33 37.62
C ILE A 3 -6.06 -2.00 36.28
N SER A 4 -7.12 -1.20 36.31
CA SER A 4 -7.77 -0.65 35.12
C SER A 4 -6.73 -0.14 34.13
N PRO A 5 -6.93 -0.24 32.80
CA PRO A 5 -6.04 0.38 31.84
C PRO A 5 -6.04 1.89 32.12
N LEU A 6 -5.03 2.37 32.84
CA LEU A 6 -4.83 3.78 33.10
C LEU A 6 -4.68 4.44 31.74
N ASP A 7 -5.56 5.38 31.43
CA ASP A 7 -5.50 6.12 30.18
C ASP A 7 -4.12 6.78 30.08
N ILE A 8 -3.38 6.43 29.03
CA ILE A 8 -1.99 6.83 28.83
C ILE A 8 -1.88 8.36 28.79
N ALA A 9 -2.94 9.05 28.37
CA ALA A 9 -3.03 10.50 28.44
C ALA A 9 -2.96 11.02 29.89
N THR A 10 -3.65 10.36 30.83
CA THR A 10 -3.67 10.74 32.25
C THR A 10 -2.30 10.51 32.89
N VAL A 11 -1.65 9.38 32.59
CA VAL A 11 -0.28 9.07 33.05
C VAL A 11 0.72 10.14 32.59
N ARG A 12 0.60 10.60 31.33
CA ARG A 12 1.49 11.63 30.77
C ARG A 12 1.27 13.00 31.38
N GLU A 13 0.03 13.35 31.69
CA GLU A 13 -0.30 14.62 32.34
C GLU A 13 0.22 14.67 33.78
N GLU A 14 0.04 13.59 34.54
CA GLU A 14 0.57 13.47 35.90
C GLU A 14 2.11 13.47 35.91
N LEU A 15 2.75 12.77 34.97
CA LEU A 15 4.20 12.79 34.79
C LEU A 15 4.72 14.20 34.46
N ALA A 16 4.05 14.93 33.56
CA ALA A 16 4.45 16.28 33.18
C ALA A 16 4.45 17.22 34.40
N GLN A 17 3.39 17.15 35.21
CA GLN A 17 3.26 17.97 36.42
C GLN A 17 4.32 17.61 37.47
N GLN A 18 4.60 16.31 37.66
CA GLN A 18 5.58 15.85 38.63
C GLN A 18 7.02 16.19 38.21
N LEU A 19 7.37 16.03 36.93
CA LEU A 19 8.69 16.36 36.39
C LEU A 19 8.95 17.87 36.43
N ALA A 20 7.92 18.69 36.19
CA ALA A 20 8.00 20.14 36.35
C ALA A 20 8.23 20.55 37.82
N ARG A 21 7.62 19.85 38.78
CA ARG A 21 7.82 20.08 40.22
C ARG A 21 9.21 19.66 40.70
N GLU A 22 9.75 18.57 40.16
CA GLU A 22 11.05 18.01 40.55
C GLU A 22 12.23 18.59 39.75
N ASN A 23 11.97 19.48 38.79
CA ASN A 23 12.95 20.06 37.86
C ASN A 23 13.84 18.99 37.19
N LYS A 24 13.23 17.87 36.79
CA LYS A 24 13.93 16.75 36.15
C LYS A 24 13.74 16.79 34.64
N PRO A 25 14.82 16.61 33.85
CA PRO A 25 14.69 16.55 32.40
C PRO A 25 13.94 15.29 31.99
N SER A 26 12.94 15.46 31.15
CA SER A 26 12.20 14.40 30.46
C SER A 26 12.64 14.30 29.00
N LEU A 27 12.39 13.17 28.33
CA LEU A 27 12.64 13.05 26.88
C LEU A 27 11.94 14.13 26.06
N TYR A 28 10.79 14.61 26.54
CA TYR A 28 10.03 15.68 25.90
C TYR A 28 10.76 17.02 26.03
N SER A 29 11.37 17.32 27.19
CA SER A 29 12.17 18.54 27.36
C SER A 29 13.46 18.56 26.54
N SER A 30 13.98 17.39 26.14
CA SER A 30 15.18 17.31 25.29
C SER A 30 14.95 17.89 23.89
N ILE A 31 13.69 17.91 23.43
CA ILE A 31 13.29 18.36 22.09
C ILE A 31 12.21 19.46 22.15
N ASP A 32 12.12 20.18 23.27
CA ASP A 32 11.14 21.24 23.54
C ASP A 32 9.67 20.83 23.26
N ALA A 33 9.35 19.56 23.53
CA ALA A 33 8.03 18.99 23.35
C ALA A 33 7.21 19.04 24.65
N HIS A 34 5.88 19.19 24.51
CA HIS A 34 4.97 19.00 25.63
C HIS A 34 4.58 17.52 25.77
N PRO A 35 4.53 16.94 26.99
CA PRO A 35 4.21 15.51 27.17
C PRO A 35 2.78 15.11 26.77
N THR A 36 1.87 16.08 26.61
CA THR A 36 0.46 15.85 26.23
C THR A 36 0.24 15.76 24.72
N LEU A 37 1.30 15.86 23.90
CA LEU A 37 1.17 15.79 22.45
C LEU A 37 0.63 14.42 22.02
N ASN A 38 -0.24 14.42 21.00
CA ASN A 38 -0.79 13.21 20.45
C ASN A 38 0.23 12.46 19.55
N ASN A 39 -0.07 11.22 19.18
CA ASN A 39 0.86 10.38 18.41
C ASN A 39 1.13 10.89 16.98
N ALA A 40 0.24 11.71 16.41
CA ALA A 40 0.47 12.33 15.12
C ALA A 40 1.41 13.54 15.27
N GLU A 41 1.14 14.40 16.25
CA GLU A 41 1.94 15.59 16.56
C GLU A 41 3.38 15.24 16.94
N ILE A 42 3.59 14.16 17.70
CA ILE A 42 4.93 13.69 18.06
C ILE A 42 5.68 13.19 16.82
N ARG A 43 5.01 12.51 15.89
CA ARG A 43 5.63 12.08 14.62
C ARG A 43 6.02 13.28 13.76
N ASP A 44 5.16 14.29 13.68
CA ASP A 44 5.45 15.52 12.94
C ASP A 44 6.57 16.34 13.58
N LEU A 45 6.65 16.35 14.92
CA LEU A 45 7.76 16.99 15.64
C LEU A 45 9.09 16.26 15.38
N VAL A 46 9.11 14.94 15.50
CA VAL A 46 10.29 14.12 15.20
C VAL A 46 10.78 14.33 13.76
N ALA A 47 9.86 14.36 12.78
CA ALA A 47 10.20 14.60 11.39
C ALA A 47 10.85 15.98 11.18
N ARG A 48 10.33 17.03 11.83
CA ARG A 48 10.91 18.38 11.78
C ARG A 48 12.30 18.44 12.40
N VAL A 49 12.50 17.82 13.56
CA VAL A 49 13.81 17.79 14.24
C VAL A 49 14.84 17.03 13.39
N MET A 50 14.46 15.91 12.78
CA MET A 50 15.34 15.17 11.86
C MET A 50 15.67 15.94 10.58
N GLN A 51 14.71 16.71 10.04
CA GLN A 51 14.95 17.56 8.88
C GLN A 51 15.91 18.72 9.20
N GLN A 52 15.79 19.31 10.40
CA GLN A 52 16.73 20.33 10.87
C GLN A 52 18.14 19.78 11.07
N ALA A 53 18.25 18.54 11.56
CA ALA A 53 19.54 17.87 11.67
C ALA A 53 20.22 17.66 10.31
N GLY A 54 19.44 17.29 9.29
CA GLY A 54 19.91 17.18 7.90
C GLY A 54 20.33 18.51 7.26
N SER A 55 19.93 19.65 7.84
CA SER A 55 20.27 21.00 7.35
C SER A 55 21.54 21.60 7.96
N GLY A 56 22.29 20.81 8.76
CA GLY A 56 23.57 21.23 9.36
C GLY A 56 23.50 21.56 10.85
N HIS A 57 22.41 21.20 11.54
CA HIS A 57 22.32 21.33 12.99
C HIS A 57 22.73 20.01 13.66
N GLU A 58 23.86 19.99 14.38
CA GLU A 58 24.27 18.79 15.12
C GLU A 58 23.37 18.57 16.32
N LEU A 59 22.62 17.47 16.31
CA LEU A 59 21.83 17.05 17.47
C LEU A 59 22.74 16.46 18.54
N SER A 60 22.49 16.83 19.80
CA SER A 60 23.13 16.19 20.94
C SER A 60 22.75 14.71 21.04
N SER A 61 23.58 13.92 21.71
CA SER A 61 23.30 12.49 21.97
C SER A 61 21.98 12.28 22.74
N GLU A 62 21.64 13.20 23.64
CA GLU A 62 20.36 13.21 24.37
C GLU A 62 19.16 13.48 23.44
N GLN A 63 19.30 14.44 22.52
CA GLN A 63 18.28 14.72 21.51
C GLN A 63 18.09 13.55 20.53
N LEU A 64 19.17 12.91 20.10
CA LEU A 64 19.11 11.73 19.24
C LEU A 64 18.41 10.55 19.93
N TYR A 65 18.71 10.34 21.22
CA TYR A 65 18.03 9.34 22.03
C TYR A 65 16.53 9.67 22.17
N ALA A 66 16.20 10.91 22.53
CA ALA A 66 14.81 11.36 22.65
C ALA A 66 14.02 11.21 21.36
N VAL A 67 14.58 11.62 20.22
CA VAL A 67 13.95 11.45 18.90
C VAL A 67 13.70 9.98 18.60
N ARG A 68 14.68 9.10 18.82
CA ARG A 68 14.55 7.67 18.56
C ARG A 68 13.46 7.03 19.42
N THR A 69 13.45 7.32 20.71
CA THR A 69 12.48 6.77 21.66
C THR A 69 11.08 7.34 21.44
N LEU A 70 10.94 8.62 21.09
CA LEU A 70 9.64 9.25 20.81
C LEU A 70 9.05 8.87 19.45
N ALA A 71 9.89 8.53 18.47
CA ALA A 71 9.45 8.03 17.17
C ALA A 71 8.74 6.67 17.27
N ASN A 72 9.10 5.87 18.28
CA ASN A 72 8.52 4.56 18.50
C ASN A 72 7.48 4.60 19.64
N ALA A 73 6.21 4.40 19.28
CA ALA A 73 5.11 4.49 20.23
C ALA A 73 5.25 3.50 21.41
N THR A 74 5.78 2.30 21.18
CA THR A 74 5.94 1.26 22.21
C THR A 74 7.10 1.58 23.16
N GLU A 75 8.25 2.04 22.64
CA GLU A 75 9.40 2.45 23.46
C GLU A 75 9.06 3.64 24.35
N ARG A 76 8.34 4.62 23.79
CA ARG A 76 7.83 5.77 24.55
C ARG A 76 6.87 5.35 25.66
N GLU A 77 5.94 4.44 25.40
CA GLU A 77 5.03 3.93 26.44
C GLU A 77 5.78 3.16 27.54
N CYS A 78 6.78 2.35 27.17
CA CYS A 78 7.64 1.66 28.11
C CYS A 78 8.45 2.65 28.96
N TYR A 79 8.98 3.72 28.35
CA TYR A 79 9.69 4.78 29.04
C TYR A 79 8.77 5.53 30.01
N ASP A 80 7.59 5.99 29.55
CA ASP A 80 6.62 6.71 30.37
C ASP A 80 6.19 5.86 31.59
N ARG A 81 5.92 4.56 31.38
CA ARG A 81 5.57 3.63 32.47
C ARG A 81 6.72 3.40 33.44
N SER A 82 7.94 3.23 32.94
CA SER A 82 9.14 3.04 33.77
C SER A 82 9.44 4.28 34.60
N LEU A 83 9.33 5.47 33.99
CA LEU A 83 9.52 6.74 34.64
C LEU A 83 8.46 6.95 35.72
N HIS A 84 7.19 6.67 35.41
CA HIS A 84 6.10 6.70 36.38
C HIS A 84 6.37 5.74 37.55
N ALA A 85 6.74 4.49 37.26
CA ALA A 85 7.10 3.53 38.31
C ALA A 85 8.27 4.03 39.18
N SER A 86 9.25 4.71 38.60
CA SER A 86 10.41 5.24 39.35
C SER A 86 10.08 6.44 40.24
N LEU A 87 9.17 7.31 39.79
CA LEU A 87 8.80 8.53 40.51
C LEU A 87 7.77 8.26 41.60
N PHE A 88 6.90 7.28 41.39
CA PHE A 88 5.83 6.90 42.31
C PHE A 88 6.13 5.65 43.13
N ALA A 89 7.31 5.03 42.96
CA ALA A 89 7.75 3.94 43.82
C ALA A 89 8.01 4.46 45.25
N PRO A 90 7.53 3.76 46.29
CA PRO A 90 7.83 4.12 47.67
C PRO A 90 9.34 3.99 47.91
N LYS A 91 10.00 5.11 48.24
CA LYS A 91 11.40 5.14 48.68
C LYS A 91 11.51 4.35 49.99
N ILE A 92 11.86 3.07 49.90
CA ILE A 92 12.23 2.26 51.06
C ILE A 92 13.59 2.79 51.54
N THR A 93 13.54 3.64 52.55
CA THR A 93 14.74 4.15 53.23
C THR A 93 15.19 3.05 54.19
N VAL A 94 16.17 2.25 53.80
CA VAL A 94 16.74 1.23 54.68
C VAL A 94 17.68 1.92 55.66
N THR A 95 17.14 2.38 56.79
CA THR A 95 17.92 2.81 57.95
C THR A 95 18.44 1.57 58.67
N THR A 96 19.69 1.18 58.43
CA THR A 96 20.39 0.24 59.30
C THR A 96 20.76 0.96 60.59
N GLY A 97 19.89 0.91 61.59
CA GLY A 97 20.22 1.29 62.97
C GLY A 97 21.12 0.22 63.57
N VAL A 98 22.40 0.56 63.79
CA VAL A 98 23.30 -0.23 64.64
C VAL A 98 23.41 0.53 65.96
N ASP A 99 22.58 0.13 66.92
CA ASP A 99 22.71 0.56 68.31
C ASP A 99 23.92 -0.13 68.93
N SER A 100 24.96 0.64 69.21
CA SER A 100 26.10 0.22 70.01
C SER A 100 25.81 0.50 71.49
N SER A 101 25.23 -0.45 72.20
CA SER A 101 25.16 -0.40 73.67
C SER A 101 26.44 -0.97 74.28
N THR A 102 27.14 -0.10 74.99
CA THR A 102 28.22 -0.33 75.94
C THR A 102 27.88 -1.37 77.02
N THR A 103 28.83 -2.27 77.32
CA THR A 103 28.96 -2.90 78.64
C THR A 103 30.42 -3.18 78.95
N ASP A 104 30.92 -2.49 79.97
CA ASP A 104 32.18 -2.73 80.67
C ASP A 104 32.20 -4.10 81.37
N GLY A 105 33.42 -4.61 81.61
CA GLY A 105 33.70 -5.50 82.74
C GLY A 105 33.98 -6.97 82.43
N SER A 106 35.28 -7.29 82.36
CA SER A 106 35.92 -8.59 82.72
C SER A 106 35.44 -9.89 82.07
N SER A 107 36.25 -10.46 81.16
CA SER A 107 36.87 -11.79 81.36
C SER A 107 37.77 -12.15 80.16
N LEU A 108 39.02 -12.52 80.43
CA LEU A 108 39.95 -13.00 79.40
C LEU A 108 39.51 -14.35 78.76
N PHE A 109 38.44 -14.97 79.28
CA PHE A 109 37.79 -16.15 78.71
C PHE A 109 36.59 -15.83 77.79
N SER A 110 36.06 -14.60 77.78
CA SER A 110 34.99 -14.21 76.83
C SER A 110 35.56 -13.73 75.49
N LEU A 111 36.77 -13.18 75.47
CA LEU A 111 37.42 -12.69 74.24
C LEU A 111 37.62 -13.79 73.20
N GLY A 112 38.03 -14.99 73.63
CA GLY A 112 38.19 -16.14 72.73
C GLY A 112 36.86 -16.65 72.17
N LYS A 113 35.78 -16.60 72.97
CA LYS A 113 34.43 -16.99 72.52
C LYS A 113 33.84 -15.96 71.57
N MET A 114 34.00 -14.66 71.86
CA MET A 114 33.55 -13.58 70.98
C MET A 114 34.34 -13.58 69.66
N ALA A 115 35.66 -13.83 69.70
CA ALA A 115 36.46 -13.98 68.49
C ALA A 115 35.99 -15.16 67.63
N LEU A 116 35.70 -16.31 68.23
CA LEU A 116 35.17 -17.49 67.53
C LEU A 116 33.79 -17.21 66.90
N ILE A 117 32.90 -16.52 67.62
CA ILE A 117 31.56 -16.14 67.13
C ILE A 117 31.69 -15.15 65.96
N VAL A 118 32.57 -14.16 66.05
CA VAL A 118 32.84 -13.20 64.96
C VAL A 118 33.44 -13.90 63.74
N LEU A 119 34.29 -14.90 63.93
CA LEU A 119 34.91 -15.66 62.85
C LEU A 119 33.88 -16.57 62.15
N LEU A 120 33.00 -17.23 62.90
CA LEU A 120 31.90 -18.03 62.34
C LEU A 120 30.83 -17.17 61.67
N ALA A 121 30.50 -16.01 62.26
CA ALA A 121 29.57 -15.06 61.65
C ALA A 121 30.14 -14.45 60.36
N SER A 122 31.42 -14.09 60.34
CA SER A 122 32.07 -13.59 59.13
C SER A 122 32.20 -14.67 58.05
N LEU A 123 32.51 -15.93 58.39
CA LEU A 123 32.45 -17.05 57.44
C LEU A 123 31.03 -17.30 56.91
N GLY A 124 30.01 -17.22 57.77
CA GLY A 124 28.61 -17.37 57.38
C GLY A 124 28.15 -16.27 56.43
N VAL A 125 28.50 -15.01 56.70
CA VAL A 125 28.21 -13.86 55.84
C VAL A 125 28.99 -13.97 54.51
N TYR A 126 30.25 -14.42 54.54
CA TYR A 126 31.05 -14.59 53.34
C TYR A 126 30.55 -15.75 52.47
N GLY A 127 30.19 -16.89 53.09
CA GLY A 127 29.58 -18.03 52.39
C GLY A 127 28.21 -17.70 51.81
N TYR A 128 27.37 -16.97 52.56
CA TYR A 128 26.05 -16.53 52.09
C TYR A 128 26.14 -15.50 50.95
N SER A 129 27.07 -14.55 51.03
CA SER A 129 27.31 -13.57 49.96
C SER A 129 27.94 -14.21 48.71
N ALA A 130 28.85 -15.18 48.87
CA ALA A 130 29.38 -15.98 47.77
C ALA A 130 28.28 -16.82 47.09
N HIS A 131 27.40 -17.43 47.87
CA HIS A 131 26.27 -18.20 47.32
C HIS A 131 25.25 -17.30 46.58
N LYS A 132 24.93 -16.12 47.13
CA LYS A 132 24.09 -15.13 46.43
C LYS A 132 24.73 -14.60 45.16
N ARG A 133 26.06 -14.36 45.15
CA ARG A 133 26.78 -14.00 43.92
C ARG A 133 26.71 -15.11 42.88
N SER A 134 26.91 -16.37 43.27
CA SER A 134 26.81 -17.49 42.32
C SER A 134 25.39 -17.65 41.76
N GLN A 135 24.34 -17.44 42.58
CA GLN A 135 22.96 -17.46 42.10
C GLN A 135 22.65 -16.28 41.17
N ALA A 136 23.17 -15.08 41.47
CA ALA A 136 23.01 -13.91 40.62
C ALA A 136 23.73 -14.07 39.27
N GLU A 137 24.94 -14.64 39.26
CA GLU A 137 25.69 -14.96 38.05
C GLU A 137 24.99 -16.04 37.21
N ALA A 138 24.42 -17.07 37.84
CA ALA A 138 23.63 -18.09 37.14
C ALA A 138 22.35 -17.49 36.54
N ALA A 139 21.67 -16.60 37.27
CA ALA A 139 20.48 -15.91 36.79
C ALA A 139 20.81 -14.96 35.62
N LEU A 140 21.94 -14.26 35.66
CA LEU A 140 22.43 -13.42 34.57
C LEU A 140 22.72 -14.24 33.31
N ARG A 141 23.46 -15.35 33.43
CA ARG A 141 23.72 -16.25 32.30
C ARG A 141 22.44 -16.81 31.69
N GLN A 142 21.45 -17.15 32.52
CA GLN A 142 20.16 -17.65 32.05
C GLN A 142 19.33 -16.55 31.36
N ALA A 143 19.41 -15.30 31.84
CA ALA A 143 18.78 -14.15 31.20
C ALA A 143 19.46 -13.81 29.86
N GLU A 144 20.78 -13.91 29.78
CA GLU A 144 21.54 -13.68 28.55
C GLU A 144 21.21 -14.71 27.46
N LEU A 145 21.10 -15.99 27.83
CA LEU A 145 20.65 -17.05 26.90
C LEU A 145 19.21 -16.82 26.41
N ARG A 146 18.30 -16.35 27.28
CA ARG A 146 16.93 -15.97 26.88
C ARG A 146 16.91 -14.77 25.94
N ASN A 147 17.76 -13.77 26.16
CA ASN A 147 17.88 -12.63 25.26
C ASN A 147 18.46 -13.05 23.91
N GLN A 148 19.49 -13.90 23.88
CA GLN A 148 20.07 -14.41 22.64
C GLN A 148 19.06 -15.20 21.81
N THR A 149 18.26 -16.07 22.44
CA THR A 149 17.22 -16.83 21.74
C THR A 149 16.13 -15.94 21.17
N HIS A 150 15.66 -14.94 21.92
CA HIS A 150 14.71 -13.96 21.40
C HIS A 150 15.25 -13.13 20.24
N ILE A 151 16.53 -12.75 20.26
CA ILE A 151 17.15 -12.02 19.15
C ILE A 151 17.13 -12.88 17.87
N ILE A 152 17.49 -14.17 17.99
CA ILE A 152 17.48 -15.10 16.85
C ILE A 152 16.06 -15.27 16.29
N GLU A 153 15.06 -15.46 17.15
CA GLU A 153 13.65 -15.57 16.71
C GLU A 153 13.17 -14.31 15.98
N LEU A 154 13.55 -13.12 16.45
CA LEU A 154 13.20 -11.85 15.81
C LEU A 154 13.89 -11.70 14.45
N GLU A 155 15.14 -12.15 14.32
CA GLU A 155 15.85 -12.15 13.04
C GLU A 155 15.21 -13.12 12.05
N GLU A 156 14.83 -14.32 12.48
CA GLU A 156 14.12 -15.28 11.63
C GLU A 156 12.77 -14.74 11.15
N GLN A 157 11.99 -14.12 12.03
CA GLN A 157 10.73 -13.47 11.67
C GLN A 157 10.94 -12.32 10.69
N ARG A 158 11.98 -11.52 10.87
CA ARG A 158 12.32 -10.43 9.95
C ARG A 158 12.68 -10.98 8.58
N VAL A 159 13.51 -12.01 8.49
CA VAL A 159 13.91 -12.63 7.22
C VAL A 159 12.71 -13.26 6.52
N ALA A 160 11.82 -13.93 7.26
CA ALA A 160 10.58 -14.46 6.71
C ALA A 160 9.70 -13.35 6.12
N LEU A 161 9.55 -12.25 6.85
CA LEU A 161 8.73 -11.11 6.41
C LEU A 161 9.34 -10.37 5.21
N GLU A 162 10.68 -10.31 5.12
CA GLU A 162 11.37 -9.78 3.94
C GLU A 162 11.19 -10.70 2.71
N ARG A 163 11.20 -12.02 2.88
CA ARG A 163 10.89 -12.98 1.80
C ARG A 163 9.45 -12.85 1.33
N ASP A 164 8.48 -12.81 2.26
CA ASP A 164 7.06 -12.64 1.92
C ASP A 164 6.81 -11.34 1.16
N ARG A 165 7.50 -10.25 1.54
CA ARG A 165 7.47 -8.97 0.81
C ARG A 165 8.08 -9.09 -0.58
N ALA A 166 9.20 -9.80 -0.73
CA ALA A 166 9.83 -10.02 -2.02
C ALA A 166 8.93 -10.86 -2.94
N ASP A 167 8.30 -11.91 -2.43
CA ASP A 167 7.36 -12.76 -3.18
C ASP A 167 6.10 -12.00 -3.56
N ALA A 168 5.54 -11.19 -2.65
CA ALA A 168 4.42 -10.32 -2.95
C ALA A 168 4.76 -9.28 -4.02
N ALA A 169 5.96 -8.68 -3.96
CA ALA A 169 6.44 -7.74 -4.96
C ALA A 169 6.65 -8.41 -6.32
N ALA A 170 7.25 -9.59 -6.35
CA ALA A 170 7.44 -10.38 -7.56
C ALA A 170 6.10 -10.72 -8.23
N LYS A 171 5.12 -11.16 -7.43
CA LYS A 171 3.77 -11.45 -7.90
C LYS A 171 3.08 -10.20 -8.46
N ALA A 172 3.17 -9.06 -7.77
CA ALA A 172 2.60 -7.81 -8.24
C ALA A 172 3.22 -7.34 -9.58
N ILE A 173 4.53 -7.56 -9.77
CA ILE A 173 5.20 -7.27 -11.06
C ILE A 173 4.67 -8.18 -12.16
N GLN A 174 4.50 -9.47 -11.87
CA GLN A 174 3.99 -10.43 -12.84
C GLN A 174 2.53 -10.12 -13.22
N ASP A 175 1.66 -9.85 -12.24
CA ASP A 175 0.27 -9.46 -12.47
C ASP A 175 0.19 -8.17 -13.32
N ALA A 176 1.08 -7.20 -13.07
CA ALA A 176 1.16 -5.97 -13.86
C ALA A 176 1.67 -6.21 -15.29
N ALA A 177 2.56 -7.18 -15.50
CA ALA A 177 3.04 -7.56 -16.83
C ALA A 177 1.93 -8.27 -17.63
N ASP A 178 1.23 -9.21 -17.00
CA ASP A 178 0.11 -9.93 -17.62
C ASP A 178 -1.01 -8.98 -18.01
N GLU A 179 -1.32 -7.99 -17.15
CA GLU A 179 -2.33 -6.98 -17.45
C GLU A 179 -1.94 -6.09 -18.64
N ARG A 180 -0.67 -5.68 -18.74
CA ARG A 180 -0.16 -4.96 -19.93
C ARG A 180 -0.30 -5.79 -21.19
N GLN A 181 0.06 -7.07 -21.14
CA GLN A 181 -0.09 -7.97 -22.28
C GLN A 181 -1.55 -8.12 -22.71
N ARG A 182 -2.48 -8.22 -21.75
CA ARG A 182 -3.93 -8.25 -22.04
C ARG A 182 -4.38 -6.97 -22.73
N GLN A 183 -3.92 -5.81 -22.26
CA GLN A 183 -4.26 -4.52 -22.85
C GLN A 183 -3.72 -4.38 -24.28
N ASP A 184 -2.51 -4.85 -24.54
CA ASP A 184 -1.92 -4.83 -25.89
C ASP A 184 -2.69 -5.74 -26.85
N ILE A 185 -3.04 -6.95 -26.42
CA ILE A 185 -3.87 -7.88 -27.20
C ILE A 185 -5.24 -7.24 -27.49
N ALA A 186 -5.89 -6.64 -26.48
CA ALA A 186 -7.19 -5.99 -26.66
C ALA A 186 -7.11 -4.84 -27.67
N ARG A 187 -6.03 -4.05 -27.62
CA ARG A 187 -5.80 -2.94 -28.56
C ARG A 187 -5.63 -3.44 -29.99
N VAL A 188 -4.84 -4.49 -30.21
CA VAL A 188 -4.66 -5.09 -31.54
C VAL A 188 -5.98 -5.62 -32.07
N LEU A 189 -6.74 -6.35 -31.25
CA LEU A 189 -8.06 -6.85 -31.64
C LEU A 189 -9.04 -5.72 -32.00
N GLN A 190 -9.04 -4.62 -31.25
CA GLN A 190 -9.87 -3.45 -31.59
C GLN A 190 -9.48 -2.83 -32.93
N GLN A 191 -8.18 -2.72 -33.22
CA GLN A 191 -7.69 -2.23 -34.51
C GLN A 191 -8.09 -3.16 -35.66
N ASP A 192 -7.96 -4.47 -35.48
CA ASP A 192 -8.35 -5.46 -36.49
C ASP A 192 -9.86 -5.42 -36.77
N VAL A 193 -10.68 -5.34 -35.73
CA VAL A 193 -12.14 -5.18 -35.89
C VAL A 193 -12.47 -3.89 -36.63
N ALA A 194 -11.81 -2.77 -36.31
CA ALA A 194 -12.02 -1.50 -37.00
C ALA A 194 -11.62 -1.61 -38.48
N ARG A 195 -10.50 -2.28 -38.78
CA ARG A 195 -10.01 -2.50 -40.15
C ARG A 195 -10.97 -3.37 -40.96
N ILE A 196 -11.48 -4.46 -40.38
CA ILE A 196 -12.47 -5.32 -41.02
C ILE A 196 -13.74 -4.52 -41.35
N ARG A 197 -14.27 -3.76 -40.38
CA ARG A 197 -15.46 -2.92 -40.60
C ARG A 197 -15.25 -1.88 -41.70
N HIS A 198 -14.06 -1.28 -41.78
CA HIS A 198 -13.74 -0.33 -42.84
C HIS A 198 -13.76 -1.01 -44.21
N ASN A 199 -13.08 -2.15 -44.34
CA ASN A 199 -13.03 -2.90 -45.59
C ASN A 199 -14.42 -3.39 -46.03
N GLU A 200 -15.24 -3.87 -45.10
CA GLU A 200 -16.64 -4.25 -45.39
C GLU A 200 -17.46 -3.05 -45.87
N ALA A 201 -17.25 -1.86 -45.27
CA ALA A 201 -17.93 -0.65 -45.69
C ALA A 201 -17.49 -0.20 -47.09
N GLU A 202 -16.21 -0.34 -47.44
CA GLU A 202 -15.70 -0.08 -48.78
C GLU A 202 -16.29 -1.07 -49.80
N GLN A 203 -16.28 -2.37 -49.51
CA GLN A 203 -16.90 -3.38 -50.36
C GLN A 203 -18.39 -3.08 -50.63
N ARG A 204 -19.15 -2.72 -49.58
CA ARG A 204 -20.56 -2.32 -49.75
C ARG A 204 -20.72 -1.10 -50.65
N ARG A 205 -19.80 -0.12 -50.58
CA ARG A 205 -19.84 1.06 -51.46
C ARG A 205 -19.56 0.68 -52.91
N GLU A 206 -18.60 -0.21 -53.15
CA GLU A 206 -18.29 -0.70 -54.49
C GLU A 206 -19.45 -1.49 -55.09
N ASP A 207 -20.08 -2.38 -54.30
CA ASP A 207 -21.25 -3.15 -54.73
C ASP A 207 -22.43 -2.24 -55.07
N LEU A 208 -22.69 -1.23 -54.24
CA LEU A 208 -23.70 -0.22 -54.53
C LEU A 208 -23.39 0.54 -55.83
N ARG A 209 -22.12 0.88 -56.07
CA ARG A 209 -21.70 1.57 -57.31
C ARG A 209 -21.93 0.69 -58.53
N LYS A 210 -21.53 -0.58 -58.48
CA LYS A 210 -21.78 -1.56 -59.55
C LYS A 210 -23.27 -1.73 -59.81
N ALA A 211 -24.08 -1.86 -58.77
CA ALA A 211 -25.52 -1.99 -58.90
C ALA A 211 -26.16 -0.72 -59.52
N GLN A 212 -25.65 0.48 -59.23
CA GLN A 212 -26.09 1.71 -59.87
C GLN A 212 -25.69 1.77 -61.35
N GLU A 213 -24.45 1.38 -61.69
CA GLU A 213 -23.96 1.30 -63.06
C GLU A 213 -24.73 0.27 -63.90
N GLU A 214 -25.10 -0.87 -63.31
CA GLU A 214 -25.93 -1.89 -63.98
C GLU A 214 -27.34 -1.37 -64.24
N LYS A 215 -27.94 -0.67 -63.25
CA LYS A 215 -29.26 -0.04 -63.43
C LYS A 215 -29.25 1.02 -64.53
N SER A 216 -28.20 1.85 -64.63
CA SER A 216 -28.11 2.86 -65.69
C SER A 216 -27.93 2.21 -67.07
N LYS A 217 -27.07 1.20 -67.19
CA LYS A 217 -26.90 0.42 -68.43
C LYS A 217 -28.21 -0.27 -68.85
N ALA A 218 -28.93 -0.87 -67.91
CA ALA A 218 -30.22 -1.49 -68.19
C ALA A 218 -31.26 -0.47 -68.67
N PHE A 219 -31.31 0.72 -68.06
CA PHE A 219 -32.18 1.80 -68.48
C PHE A 219 -31.84 2.31 -69.90
N GLU A 220 -30.56 2.48 -70.21
CA GLU A 220 -30.12 2.86 -71.56
C GLU A 220 -30.44 1.79 -72.61
N ALA A 221 -30.25 0.51 -72.29
CA ALA A 221 -30.60 -0.59 -73.17
C ALA A 221 -32.11 -0.61 -73.47
N GLN A 222 -32.96 -0.46 -72.44
CA GLN A 222 -34.40 -0.36 -72.61
C GLN A 222 -34.80 0.86 -73.47
N ARG A 223 -34.11 1.99 -73.30
CA ARG A 223 -34.35 3.17 -74.13
C ARG A 223 -34.01 2.91 -75.61
N ARG A 224 -32.87 2.27 -75.89
CA ARG A 224 -32.47 1.90 -77.26
C ARG A 224 -33.47 0.93 -77.89
N GLU A 225 -33.95 -0.05 -77.14
CA GLU A 225 -34.98 -0.98 -77.61
C GLU A 225 -36.26 -0.24 -78.01
N ARG A 226 -36.75 0.68 -77.16
CA ARG A 226 -37.92 1.52 -77.48
C ARG A 226 -37.69 2.42 -78.70
N GLU A 227 -36.49 2.95 -78.88
CA GLU A 227 -36.12 3.77 -80.05
C GLU A 227 -36.10 2.92 -81.33
N LEU A 228 -35.56 1.70 -81.28
CA LEU A 228 -35.59 0.75 -82.40
C LEU A 228 -37.01 0.31 -82.74
N GLU A 229 -37.84 0.00 -81.74
CA GLU A 229 -39.27 -0.32 -81.95
C GLU A 229 -40.02 0.86 -82.58
N ALA A 230 -39.75 2.09 -82.12
CA ALA A 230 -40.36 3.29 -82.68
C ALA A 230 -39.88 3.55 -84.11
N ALA A 231 -38.61 3.30 -84.42
CA ALA A 231 -38.06 3.38 -85.78
C ALA A 231 -38.71 2.34 -86.70
N ALA A 232 -38.79 1.08 -86.27
CA ALA A 232 -39.46 0.01 -87.02
C ALA A 232 -40.93 0.33 -87.30
N LYS A 233 -41.66 0.88 -86.31
CA LYS A 233 -43.04 1.35 -86.51
C LYS A 233 -43.14 2.49 -87.53
N ARG A 234 -42.17 3.41 -87.56
CA ARG A 234 -42.11 4.48 -88.58
C ARG A 234 -41.80 3.93 -89.96
N ASP A 235 -40.91 2.94 -90.07
CA ASP A 235 -40.56 2.30 -91.34
C ASP A 235 -41.70 1.47 -91.91
N VAL A 236 -42.45 0.76 -91.06
CA VAL A 236 -43.71 0.10 -91.46
C VAL A 236 -44.73 1.14 -91.91
N ALA A 237 -44.92 2.22 -91.15
CA ALA A 237 -45.85 3.29 -91.51
C ALA A 237 -45.44 4.03 -92.80
N SER A 238 -44.15 4.17 -93.09
CA SER A 238 -43.67 4.77 -94.34
C SER A 238 -43.86 3.82 -95.53
N ALA A 239 -43.56 2.53 -95.36
CA ALA A 239 -43.82 1.50 -96.35
C ALA A 239 -45.32 1.36 -96.68
N GLU A 240 -46.20 1.40 -95.67
CA GLU A 240 -47.65 1.41 -95.88
C GLU A 240 -48.10 2.63 -96.69
N ARG A 241 -47.58 3.83 -96.39
CA ARG A 241 -47.87 5.05 -97.16
C ARG A 241 -47.39 4.93 -98.61
N GLU A 242 -46.23 4.30 -98.83
CA GLU A 242 -45.67 4.13 -100.17
C GLU A 242 -46.43 3.09 -101.00
N LEU A 243 -46.87 1.98 -100.39
CA LEU A 243 -47.79 1.02 -101.00
C LEU A 243 -49.14 1.65 -101.36
N CYS A 244 -49.68 2.53 -100.49
CA CYS A 244 -50.87 3.32 -100.79
C CYS A 244 -50.64 4.26 -101.99
N ARG A 245 -49.47 4.91 -102.07
CA ARG A 245 -49.11 5.84 -103.16
C ARG A 245 -48.89 5.12 -104.49
N GLN A 246 -48.35 3.91 -104.49
CA GLN A 246 -48.15 3.09 -105.69
C GLN A 246 -49.44 2.41 -106.21
N GLY A 247 -50.61 2.67 -105.59
CA GLY A 247 -51.89 2.11 -106.03
C GLY A 247 -51.97 0.59 -105.91
N ARG A 248 -51.13 -0.02 -105.08
CA ARG A 248 -51.00 -1.47 -104.92
C ARG A 248 -51.67 -1.94 -103.63
N ILE A 249 -52.90 -1.46 -103.36
CA ILE A 249 -53.80 -2.10 -102.39
C ILE A 249 -54.72 -3.01 -103.21
N ASN A 250 -54.33 -4.28 -103.29
CA ASN A 250 -55.18 -5.30 -103.87
C ASN A 250 -56.37 -5.51 -102.91
N ASN A 251 -57.55 -5.08 -103.34
CA ASN A 251 -58.84 -5.27 -102.66
C ASN A 251 -59.23 -6.75 -102.63
N ASN A 252 -58.55 -7.56 -101.82
CA ASN A 252 -58.97 -8.92 -101.50
C ASN A 252 -58.74 -9.17 -100.01
N PHE A 253 -59.48 -8.48 -99.16
CA PHE A 253 -60.14 -9.03 -97.98
C PHE A 253 -61.09 -7.94 -97.46
N GLY A 254 -62.37 -8.31 -97.34
CA GLY A 254 -63.45 -7.40 -97.01
C GLY A 254 -63.27 -6.74 -95.65
N GLU A 255 -63.75 -5.49 -95.57
CA GLU A 255 -63.80 -4.64 -94.37
C GLU A 255 -62.39 -4.19 -93.92
N VAL A 256 -62.01 -2.92 -94.00
CA VAL A 256 -62.56 -1.83 -93.19
C VAL A 256 -62.15 -0.49 -93.82
N LYS A 257 -63.13 0.38 -94.04
CA LYS A 257 -62.93 1.81 -94.33
C LYS A 257 -62.30 2.53 -93.13
N ARG A 258 -61.53 3.58 -93.45
CA ARG A 258 -60.69 4.45 -92.60
C ARG A 258 -59.27 3.87 -92.51
N TRP A 259 -58.18 4.60 -92.78
CA TRP A 259 -57.85 5.94 -92.33
C TRP A 259 -56.79 6.57 -93.24
N CYS A 260 -57.04 7.79 -93.73
CA CYS A 260 -56.02 8.77 -94.07
C CYS A 260 -56.52 10.14 -93.56
N LYS A 261 -56.18 10.46 -92.31
CA LYS A 261 -56.11 11.82 -91.79
C LYS A 261 -54.87 11.89 -90.91
#